data_AF-A0A154MVS9-F1
#
_entry.id   AF-A0A154MVS9-F1
#
_cell.length_a   1.000
_cell.length_b   1.000
_cell.length_c   1.000
_cell.angle_alpha   90.00
_cell.angle_beta   90.00
_cell.angle_gamma   90.00
#
_symmetry.space_group_name_H-M   'P 1'
#
loop_
_entity.id
_entity.type
_entity.pdbx_description
1 polymer ?
#
loop_
_entity_poly.entity_id
_entity_poly.type
_entity_poly.pdbx_seq_one_letter_code
_entity_poly.pdbx_strand_id
1 'polypeptide(L)'
;MVVVYQQKSAPFAVYETIGDCNLAYPYARMPSKGEARGGVRSFTCAAAGLWDDLTVSGHKYTLDFLPDDIPVRGEPDRLGAVVATQWGHPPILLLAGRVPLHWAWEAITKAWPTTLDGAARVLHSISR
;
A
#
# COMPACT_ATOMS: atom_id res chain seq x y z
N MET A 1 15.62 2.81 -10.39
CA MET A 1 15.85 4.26 -10.20
C MET A 1 14.92 4.71 -9.08
N VAL A 2 15.44 5.08 -7.91
CA VAL A 2 14.59 5.57 -6.79
C VAL A 2 14.39 7.06 -7.00
N VAL A 3 13.19 7.46 -7.40
CA VAL A 3 12.83 8.88 -7.49
C VAL A 3 12.13 9.27 -6.19
N VAL A 4 12.76 10.13 -5.41
CA VAL A 4 12.17 10.73 -4.20
C VAL A 4 11.60 12.09 -4.60
N TYR A 5 10.27 12.20 -4.72
CA TYR A 5 9.59 13.46 -5.03
C TYR A 5 9.27 14.30 -3.77
N GLN A 6 9.07 15.61 -4.01
CA GLN A 6 9.26 16.75 -3.10
C GLN A 6 8.47 16.85 -1.78
N GLN A 7 9.17 17.38 -0.77
CA GLN A 7 8.89 18.28 0.38
C GLN A 7 7.47 18.58 0.95
N LYS A 8 6.34 18.15 0.36
CA LYS A 8 4.97 18.30 0.93
C LYS A 8 4.11 17.03 0.91
N SER A 9 4.53 16.01 0.16
CA SER A 9 3.88 14.71 0.15
C SER A 9 4.54 13.78 1.14
N ALA A 10 3.73 12.88 1.72
CA ALA A 10 4.28 11.88 2.60
C ALA A 10 5.17 10.91 1.79
N PRO A 11 6.29 10.41 2.35
CA PRO A 11 7.27 9.68 1.56
C PRO A 11 6.68 8.40 0.97
N PHE A 12 6.97 8.15 -0.31
CA PHE A 12 6.57 6.95 -1.04
C PHE A 12 7.74 6.45 -1.91
N ALA A 13 7.69 5.20 -2.34
CA ALA A 13 8.64 4.63 -3.28
C ALA A 13 7.93 3.97 -4.47
N VAL A 14 8.57 3.98 -5.63
CA VAL A 14 8.03 3.44 -6.89
C VAL A 14 8.84 2.22 -7.31
N TYR A 15 8.15 1.14 -7.65
CA TYR A 15 8.73 -0.11 -8.14
C TYR A 15 8.11 -0.50 -9.48
N GLU A 16 8.94 -0.78 -10.47
CA GLU A 16 8.49 -1.16 -11.83
C GLU A 16 7.96 -2.60 -11.89
N THR A 17 8.36 -3.46 -10.94
CA THR A 17 7.92 -4.85 -10.90
C THR A 17 7.62 -5.32 -9.48
N ILE A 18 6.79 -6.37 -9.37
CA ILE A 18 6.57 -7.11 -8.12
C ILE A 18 7.90 -7.65 -7.59
N GLY A 19 8.81 -8.07 -8.48
CA GLY A 19 10.15 -8.55 -8.11
C GLY A 19 10.96 -7.48 -7.38
N ASP A 20 11.00 -6.26 -7.92
CA ASP A 20 11.73 -5.15 -7.31
C ASP A 20 11.16 -4.76 -5.94
N CYS A 21 9.83 -4.73 -5.84
CA CYS A 21 9.14 -4.47 -4.57
C CYS A 21 9.44 -5.56 -3.53
N ASN A 22 9.38 -6.84 -3.94
CA ASN A 22 9.63 -7.99 -3.06
C ASN A 22 11.11 -8.11 -2.64
N LEU A 23 12.04 -7.69 -3.49
CA LEU A 23 13.46 -7.59 -3.14
C LEU A 23 13.72 -6.51 -2.08
N ALA A 24 13.01 -5.38 -2.16
CA ALA A 24 13.10 -4.32 -1.17
C ALA A 24 12.38 -4.65 0.15
N TYR A 25 11.25 -5.37 0.07
CA TYR A 25 10.39 -5.69 1.22
C TYR A 25 10.14 -7.21 1.35
N PRO A 26 11.17 -8.01 1.67
CA PRO A 26 11.05 -9.47 1.71
C PRO A 26 10.12 -9.98 2.82
N TYR A 27 9.80 -9.17 3.82
CA TYR A 27 8.88 -9.51 4.92
C TYR A 27 7.40 -9.25 4.59
N ALA A 28 7.12 -8.52 3.51
CA ALA A 28 5.76 -8.12 3.11
C ALA A 28 5.60 -8.38 1.60
N ARG A 29 5.81 -9.64 1.21
CA ARG A 29 5.81 -10.01 -0.21
C ARG A 29 4.45 -9.83 -0.83
N MET A 30 4.42 -9.14 -1.95
CA MET A 30 3.27 -9.08 -2.83
C MET A 30 3.18 -10.41 -3.60
N PRO A 31 1.98 -11.02 -3.66
CA PRO A 31 1.78 -12.25 -4.42
C PRO A 31 1.97 -12.00 -5.92
N SER A 32 2.58 -12.96 -6.60
CA SER A 32 2.88 -12.95 -8.02
C SER A 32 1.74 -13.52 -8.87
N LYS A 33 1.78 -13.30 -10.19
CA LYS A 33 0.75 -13.78 -11.13
C LYS A 33 0.69 -15.32 -11.10
N GLY A 34 -0.35 -15.87 -10.48
CA GLY A 34 -0.53 -17.32 -10.25
C GLY A 34 -0.79 -17.68 -8.79
N GLU A 35 -0.44 -16.79 -7.86
CA GLU A 35 -0.82 -16.88 -6.45
C GLU A 35 -2.21 -16.26 -6.25
N ALA A 36 -3.03 -16.86 -5.38
CA ALA A 36 -4.39 -16.42 -5.17
C ALA A 36 -4.42 -15.06 -4.44
N ARG A 37 -4.77 -13.99 -5.17
CA ARG A 37 -5.02 -12.64 -4.61
C ARG A 37 -6.11 -12.60 -3.54
N GLY A 38 -6.96 -13.63 -3.45
CA GLY A 38 -8.10 -13.67 -2.54
C GLY A 38 -7.75 -13.55 -1.04
N GLY A 39 -6.47 -13.68 -0.67
CA GLY A 39 -5.99 -13.45 0.69
C GLY A 39 -5.62 -11.99 1.00
N VAL A 40 -5.30 -11.18 -0.02
CA VAL A 40 -4.85 -9.80 0.18
C VAL A 40 -6.00 -8.96 0.72
N ARG A 41 -5.79 -8.33 1.88
CA ARG A 41 -6.73 -7.30 2.31
C ARG A 41 -6.46 -6.04 1.49
N SER A 42 -7.49 -5.60 0.78
CA SER A 42 -7.42 -4.42 -0.07
C SER A 42 -8.43 -3.36 0.34
N PHE A 43 -8.10 -2.09 0.09
CA PHE A 43 -9.00 -0.95 0.24
C PHE A 43 -9.17 -0.21 -1.09
N THR A 44 -10.41 0.15 -1.38
CA THR A 44 -10.78 1.07 -2.46
C THR A 44 -11.79 2.07 -1.92
N CYS A 45 -11.69 3.32 -2.34
CA CYS A 45 -12.73 4.29 -2.03
C CYS A 45 -13.97 4.00 -2.89
N ALA A 46 -15.10 3.66 -2.24
CA ALA A 46 -16.38 3.40 -2.90
C ALA A 46 -16.30 2.40 -4.07
N ALA A 47 -15.49 1.35 -3.94
CA ALA A 47 -15.23 0.36 -5.00
C ALA A 47 -14.58 0.90 -6.29
N ALA A 48 -14.24 2.20 -6.33
CA ALA A 48 -13.70 2.85 -7.52
C ALA A 48 -12.16 2.96 -7.53
N GLY A 49 -11.52 2.81 -6.37
CA GLY A 49 -10.08 3.04 -6.18
C GLY A 49 -9.76 4.48 -5.77
N LEU A 50 -8.47 4.75 -5.55
CA LEU A 50 -7.94 6.04 -5.10
C LEU A 50 -7.26 6.73 -6.27
N TRP A 51 -7.48 8.04 -6.42
CA TRP A 51 -6.82 8.82 -7.47
C TRP A 51 -5.32 8.97 -7.21
N ASP A 52 -4.53 8.77 -8.26
CA ASP A 52 -3.09 9.03 -8.21
C ASP A 52 -2.77 10.52 -8.40
N ASP A 53 -2.57 11.20 -7.27
CA ASP A 53 -2.03 12.55 -7.15
C ASP A 53 -0.54 12.58 -6.73
N LEU A 54 0.10 11.40 -6.58
CA LEU A 54 1.52 11.28 -6.23
C LEU A 54 2.42 11.25 -7.47
N THR A 55 2.04 10.44 -8.47
CA THR A 55 2.77 10.37 -9.75
C THR A 55 2.03 11.07 -10.89
N VAL A 56 0.80 11.53 -10.61
CA VAL A 56 -0.05 12.26 -11.56
C VAL A 56 -0.34 11.44 -12.83
N SER A 57 -0.43 10.12 -12.70
CA SER A 57 -0.72 9.22 -13.82
C SER A 57 -2.15 9.32 -14.35
N GLY A 58 -3.07 9.89 -13.55
CA GLY A 58 -4.50 9.93 -13.86
C GLY A 58 -5.20 8.59 -13.69
N HIS A 59 -4.50 7.56 -13.19
CA HIS A 59 -5.07 6.25 -12.90
C HIS A 59 -5.62 6.17 -11.48
N LYS A 60 -6.47 5.17 -11.26
CA LYS A 60 -6.96 4.80 -9.93
C LYS A 60 -6.29 3.54 -9.45
N TYR A 61 -5.89 3.56 -8.19
CA TYR A 61 -5.15 2.50 -7.54
C TYR A 61 -5.98 1.84 -6.44
N THR A 62 -5.66 0.57 -6.18
CA THR A 62 -6.13 -0.16 -5.00
C THR A 62 -5.04 -0.14 -3.96
N LEU A 63 -5.38 0.09 -2.69
CA LEU A 63 -4.43 -0.13 -1.60
C LEU A 63 -4.44 -1.62 -1.25
N ASP A 64 -3.28 -2.24 -1.19
CA ASP A 64 -3.09 -3.61 -0.74
C ASP A 64 -2.23 -3.61 0.52
N PHE A 65 -2.66 -4.37 1.52
CA PHE A 65 -1.99 -4.51 2.81
C PHE A 65 -1.27 -5.85 2.82
N LEU A 66 0.06 -5.81 2.92
CA LEU A 66 0.94 -6.96 2.76
C LEU A 66 1.72 -7.21 4.06
N PRO A 67 1.99 -8.47 4.44
CA PRO A 67 1.57 -9.71 3.79
C PRO A 67 0.05 -10.01 3.97
N ASP A 68 -0.46 -10.91 3.13
CA ASP A 68 -1.87 -11.38 3.11
C ASP A 68 -2.29 -12.11 4.39
N ASP A 69 -1.35 -12.55 5.20
CA ASP A 69 -1.59 -13.27 6.44
C ASP A 69 -1.88 -12.33 7.61
N ILE A 70 -2.91 -11.51 7.44
CA ILE A 70 -3.38 -10.63 8.51
C ILE A 70 -3.76 -11.49 9.72
N PRO A 71 -3.11 -11.27 10.87
CA PRO A 71 -3.31 -12.10 12.04
C PRO A 71 -4.78 -12.16 12.47
N VAL A 72 -5.26 -13.35 12.81
CA VAL A 72 -6.63 -13.55 13.31
C VAL A 72 -6.73 -13.01 14.74
N ARG A 73 -7.94 -12.72 15.20
CA ARG A 73 -8.21 -12.12 16.51
C ARG A 73 -7.50 -12.89 17.65
N GLY A 74 -6.52 -12.25 18.29
CA GLY A 74 -5.71 -12.83 19.38
C GLY A 74 -4.24 -13.03 19.04
N GLU A 75 -3.86 -12.91 17.77
CA GLU A 75 -2.45 -12.91 17.35
C GLU A 75 -1.81 -11.52 17.53
N PRO A 76 -0.50 -11.46 17.86
CA PRO A 76 0.22 -10.20 17.93
C PRO A 76 0.19 -9.52 16.56
N ASP A 77 0.01 -8.21 16.57
CA ASP A 77 -0.03 -7.48 15.33
C ASP A 77 1.29 -7.62 14.55
N ARG A 78 1.15 -7.70 13.24
CA ARG A 78 2.26 -7.92 12.33
C ARG A 78 2.62 -6.64 11.60
N LEU A 79 3.91 -6.35 11.59
CA LEU A 79 4.46 -5.30 10.76
C LEU A 79 4.42 -5.73 9.30
N GLY A 80 3.87 -4.86 8.46
CA GLY A 80 3.73 -5.11 7.03
C GLY A 80 4.08 -3.89 6.19
N ALA A 81 3.61 -3.89 4.96
CA ALA A 81 3.71 -2.78 4.02
C ALA A 81 2.32 -2.49 3.44
N VAL A 82 2.09 -1.22 3.10
CA VAL A 82 0.91 -0.81 2.36
C VAL A 82 1.38 -0.28 1.01
N VAL A 83 0.89 -0.93 -0.04
CA VAL A 83 1.22 -0.59 -1.42
C VAL A 83 -0.04 -0.16 -2.16
N ALA A 84 0.11 0.75 -3.11
CA ALA A 84 -0.90 1.08 -4.10
C ALA A 84 -0.54 0.37 -5.40
N THR A 85 -1.50 -0.39 -5.93
CA THR A 85 -1.32 -1.22 -7.12
C THR A 85 -2.45 -1.02 -8.13
N GLN A 86 -2.10 -1.17 -9.39
CA GLN A 86 -3.03 -1.41 -10.48
C GLN A 86 -2.74 -2.81 -11.00
N TRP A 87 -3.55 -3.80 -10.64
CA TRP A 87 -3.22 -5.19 -10.89
C TRP A 87 -2.97 -5.49 -12.38
N GLY A 88 -1.81 -6.07 -12.67
CA GLY A 88 -1.35 -6.32 -14.04
C GLY A 88 -0.68 -5.14 -14.73
N HIS A 89 -0.61 -3.98 -14.07
CA HIS A 89 -0.05 -2.74 -14.61
C HIS A 89 0.94 -2.12 -13.62
N PRO A 90 2.24 -2.04 -13.95
CA PRO A 90 3.17 -1.24 -13.18
C PRO A 90 2.84 0.26 -13.33
N PRO A 91 3.30 1.12 -12.40
CA PRO A 91 4.17 0.81 -11.27
C PRO A 91 3.41 0.40 -9.99
N ILE A 92 4.15 -0.20 -9.05
CA ILE A 92 3.72 -0.42 -7.66
C ILE A 92 4.24 0.74 -6.81
N LEU A 93 3.35 1.35 -6.03
CA LEU A 93 3.67 2.49 -5.18
C LEU A 93 3.67 2.06 -3.71
N LEU A 94 4.82 2.00 -3.06
CA LEU A 94 4.88 1.78 -1.62
C LEU A 94 4.54 3.08 -0.89
N LEU A 95 3.45 3.07 -0.12
CA LEU A 95 3.02 4.22 0.67
C LEU A 95 3.53 4.19 2.11
N ALA A 96 3.68 2.99 2.68
CA ALA A 96 4.25 2.81 4.01
C ALA A 96 4.89 1.41 4.16
N GLY A 97 6.01 1.34 4.88
CA GLY A 97 6.69 0.10 5.21
C GLY A 97 6.91 -0.04 6.72
N ARG A 98 6.90 -1.28 7.21
CA ARG A 98 7.04 -1.66 8.62
C ARG A 98 5.97 -1.02 9.51
N VAL A 99 4.72 -1.07 9.05
CA VAL A 99 3.58 -0.53 9.80
C VAL A 99 2.76 -1.65 10.44
N PRO A 100 2.25 -1.43 11.67
CA PRO A 100 1.20 -2.23 12.27
C PRO A 100 -0.01 -2.38 11.32
N LEU A 101 -0.22 -3.55 10.71
CA LEU A 101 -1.23 -3.69 9.64
C LEU A 101 -2.66 -3.46 10.15
N HIS A 102 -2.96 -3.84 11.40
CA HIS A 102 -4.25 -3.56 11.99
C HIS A 102 -4.53 -2.05 12.12
N TRP A 103 -3.57 -1.27 12.64
CA TRP A 103 -3.71 0.18 12.76
C TRP A 103 -3.74 0.86 11.40
N ALA A 104 -2.95 0.38 10.44
CA ALA A 104 -2.98 0.88 9.07
C ALA A 104 -4.36 0.70 8.45
N TRP A 105 -4.96 -0.48 8.61
CA TRP A 105 -6.31 -0.75 8.13
C TRP A 105 -7.36 0.13 8.82
N GLU A 106 -7.33 0.22 10.15
CA GLU A 106 -8.26 1.05 10.92
C GLU A 106 -8.14 2.54 10.55
N ALA A 107 -6.92 3.05 10.41
CA ALA A 107 -6.68 4.45 10.05
C ALA A 107 -7.20 4.77 8.65
N ILE A 108 -6.92 3.90 7.66
CA ILE A 108 -7.39 4.09 6.28
C ILE A 108 -8.91 4.01 6.20
N THR A 109 -9.53 3.00 6.82
CA THR A 109 -10.99 2.85 6.78
C THR A 109 -11.72 3.95 7.55
N LYS A 110 -11.12 4.49 8.63
CA LYS A 110 -11.67 5.64 9.36
C LYS A 110 -11.52 6.96 8.60
N ALA A 111 -10.38 7.18 7.97
CA ALA A 111 -10.10 8.42 7.22
C ALA A 111 -10.76 8.44 5.83
N TRP A 112 -11.04 7.26 5.28
CA TRP A 112 -11.67 7.06 3.97
C TRP A 112 -11.03 7.90 2.84
N PRO A 113 -9.71 7.77 2.60
CA PRO A 113 -9.00 8.61 1.65
C PRO A 113 -9.48 8.34 0.21
N THR A 114 -9.60 9.43 -0.56
CA THR A 114 -9.97 9.39 -1.99
C THR A 114 -8.76 9.51 -2.93
N THR A 115 -7.57 9.84 -2.40
CA THR A 115 -6.33 10.04 -3.15
C THR A 115 -5.14 9.31 -2.50
N LEU A 116 -4.08 9.05 -3.28
CA LEU A 116 -2.89 8.36 -2.80
C LEU A 116 -2.06 9.20 -1.83
N ASP A 117 -1.91 10.51 -2.04
CA ASP A 117 -1.26 11.41 -1.08
C ASP A 117 -2.02 11.44 0.25
N GLY A 118 -3.36 11.47 0.19
CA GLY A 118 -4.21 11.38 1.38
C GLY A 118 -4.00 10.09 2.16
N ALA A 119 -3.97 8.95 1.47
CA ALA A 119 -3.69 7.65 2.09
C ALA A 119 -2.28 7.60 2.70
N ALA A 120 -1.26 8.07 1.96
CA ALA A 120 0.11 8.11 2.45
C ALA A 120 0.21 8.94 3.74
N ARG A 121 -0.36 10.14 3.79
CA ARG A 121 -0.36 10.99 5.00
C ARG A 121 -0.99 10.30 6.21
N VAL A 122 -2.11 9.62 6.02
CA VAL A 122 -2.77 8.85 7.08
C VAL A 122 -1.83 7.77 7.61
N LEU A 123 -1.20 6.99 6.72
CA LEU A 123 -0.27 5.92 7.10
C LEU A 123 1.00 6.46 7.80
N HIS A 124 1.54 7.58 7.35
CA HIS A 124 2.69 8.20 8.00
C HIS A 124 2.38 8.75 9.39
N SER A 125 1.13 9.19 9.63
CA SER A 125 0.72 9.70 10.95
C SER A 125 0.69 8.64 12.05
N ILE A 126 0.55 7.36 11.67
CA ILE A 126 0.48 6.22 12.60
C ILE A 126 1.79 5.43 12.72
N SER A 127 2.81 5.76 11.92
CA SER A 127 4.09 5.02 11.84
C SER A 127 5.15 5.52 12.83
N ARG A 128 4.74 6.10 13.97
CA ARG A 128 5.66 6.68 14.97
C ARG A 128 6.40 5.66 15.81
#